data_AF-A0A530QHV7-F1
#
_entry.id   AF-A0A530QHV7-F1
#
_cell.length_a   1.000
_cell.length_b   1.000
_cell.length_c   1.000
_cell.angle_alpha   90.00
_cell.angle_beta   90.00
_cell.angle_gamma   90.00
#
_symmetry.space_group_name_H-M   'P 1'
#
loop_
_entity.id
_entity.type
_entity.pdbx_description
1 polymer ?
#
loop_
_entity_poly.entity_id
_entity_poly.type
_entity_poly.pdbx_seq_one_letter_code
_entity_poly.pdbx_strand_id
1 'polypeptide(L)' 'NNRMELLAAISALNALKEPCAVDLYTDSNYVKDGIFSWIDGWKRNGWKTAARQPVKNAELWQALDEARNRHQV' A
#
# COMPACT_ATOMS: atom_id res chain seq x y z
N ASN A 1 2.30 -14.94 -2.90
CA ASN A 1 3.43 -14.01 -3.00
C ASN A 1 3.09 -12.61 -2.56
N ASN A 2 2.05 -12.01 -3.15
CA ASN A 2 1.65 -10.61 -2.99
C ASN A 2 1.52 -10.10 -1.55
N ARG A 3 1.13 -10.97 -0.60
CA ARG A 3 1.06 -10.62 0.84
C ARG A 3 2.45 -10.33 1.43
N MET A 4 3.46 -11.12 1.05
CA MET A 4 4.84 -10.93 1.54
C MET A 4 5.47 -9.69 0.92
N GLU A 5 5.21 -9.42 -0.36
CA GLU A 5 5.69 -8.21 -1.04
C GLU A 5 5.11 -6.93 -0.40
N LEU A 6 3.81 -6.93 -0.06
CA LEU A 6 3.19 -5.86 0.70
C LEU A 6 3.82 -5.69 2.09
N LEU A 7 4.00 -6.78 2.83
CA LEU A 7 4.64 -6.73 4.14
C LEU A 7 6.07 -6.20 4.08
N ALA A 8 6.82 -6.55 3.03
CA ALA A 8 8.16 -6.03 2.81
C ALA A 8 8.13 -4.51 2.58
N ALA A 9 7.24 -4.01 1.72
CA ALA A 9 7.08 -2.56 1.49
C ALA A 9 6.66 -1.81 2.77
N ILE A 10 5.67 -2.34 3.51
CA ILE A 10 5.22 -1.77 4.78
C ILE A 10 6.37 -1.73 5.80
N SER A 11 7.12 -2.83 5.93
CA SER A 11 8.22 -2.91 6.89
C SER A 11 9.37 -1.99 6.51
N ALA A 12 9.68 -1.85 5.21
CA ALA A 12 10.69 -0.92 4.72
C ALA A 12 10.32 0.54 5.05
N LEU A 13 9.06 0.94 4.82
CA LEU A 13 8.59 2.28 5.16
C LEU A 13 8.52 2.48 6.69
N ASN A 14 8.05 1.49 7.46
CA ASN A 14 8.00 1.57 8.93
C ASN A 14 9.38 1.60 9.60
N ALA A 15 10.42 1.10 8.94
CA ALA A 15 11.78 1.16 9.45
C ALA A 15 12.35 2.59 9.44
N LEU A 16 11.80 3.48 8.62
CA LEU A 16 12.17 4.88 8.56
C LEU A 16 11.57 5.63 9.76
N LYS A 17 12.44 6.26 10.57
CA LYS A 17 12.07 6.89 11.84
C LYS A 17 11.55 8.32 11.70
N GLU A 18 11.75 8.92 10.53
CA GLU A 18 11.39 10.30 10.25
C GLU A 18 10.81 10.42 8.83
N PRO A 19 10.01 11.48 8.55
CA PRO A 19 9.49 11.74 7.22
C PRO A 19 10.63 11.94 6.22
N CYS A 20 10.66 11.14 5.16
CA CYS A 20 11.69 11.16 4.12
C CYS A 20 11.05 11.02 2.75
N ALA A 21 11.73 11.49 1.71
CA ALA A 21 11.42 11.10 0.34
C ALA A 21 11.99 9.71 0.07
N VAL A 22 11.19 8.79 -0.48
CA VAL A 22 11.55 7.38 -0.64
C VAL A 22 11.22 6.92 -2.05
N ASP A 23 12.24 6.54 -2.80
CA ASP A 23 12.06 5.86 -4.08
C ASP A 23 11.89 4.35 -3.85
N LEU A 24 10.65 3.86 -3.94
CA LEU A 24 10.34 2.44 -3.75
C LEU A 24 10.41 1.68 -5.09
N TYR A 25 11.45 0.85 -5.24
CA TYR A 25 11.60 -0.03 -6.40
C TYR A 25 11.05 -1.43 -6.10
N THR A 26 10.12 -1.90 -6.91
CA THR A 26 9.56 -3.26 -6.85
C THR A 26 9.36 -3.82 -8.25
N ASP A 27 9.64 -5.11 -8.42
CA ASP A 27 9.32 -5.89 -9.61
C ASP A 27 7.86 -6.41 -9.58
N SER A 28 7.15 -6.21 -8.47
CA SER A 28 5.76 -6.58 -8.31
C SER A 28 4.82 -5.55 -8.95
N ASN A 29 4.22 -5.95 -10.08
CA ASN A 29 3.11 -5.19 -10.67
C ASN A 29 1.95 -5.01 -9.68
N TYR A 30 1.72 -5.97 -8.77
CA TYR A 30 0.64 -5.88 -7.80
C TYR A 30 0.85 -4.75 -6.78
N VAL A 31 2.07 -4.60 -6.26
CA VAL A 31 2.40 -3.50 -5.35
C VAL A 31 2.42 -2.17 -6.10
N LYS A 32 3.06 -2.13 -7.27
CA LYS A 32 3.14 -0.93 -8.12
C LYS A 32 1.75 -0.40 -8.50
N ASP A 33 0.91 -1.23 -9.12
CA ASP A 33 -0.42 -0.80 -9.58
C ASP A 33 -1.33 -0.48 -8.40
N GLY A 34 -1.19 -1.22 -7.30
CA GLY A 34 -1.98 -0.96 -6.11
C GLY A 34 -1.66 0.38 -5.45
N ILE A 35 -0.38 0.76 -5.32
CA ILE A 35 0.03 2.06 -4.77
C ILE A 35 -0.40 3.21 -5.69
N PHE A 36 -0.16 3.11 -7.00
CA PHE A 36 -0.40 4.23 -7.93
C PHE A 36 -1.84 4.36 -8.41
N SER A 37 -2.59 3.25 -8.54
CA SER A 37 -3.89 3.27 -9.22
C SER A 37 -5.06 2.85 -8.33
N TRP A 38 -4.88 1.90 -7.41
CA TRP A 38 -6.03 1.28 -6.72
C TRP A 38 -6.30 1.86 -5.33
N ILE A 39 -5.26 2.21 -4.57
CA ILE A 39 -5.38 2.59 -3.16
C ILE A 39 -6.32 3.78 -2.96
N ASP A 40 -6.25 4.79 -3.84
CA ASP A 40 -7.12 5.97 -3.78
C ASP A 40 -8.59 5.61 -4.05
N GLY A 41 -8.83 4.70 -5.00
CA GLY A 41 -10.17 4.22 -5.32
C GLY A 41 -10.77 3.39 -4.19
N TRP A 42 -9.96 2.50 -3.60
CA TRP A 42 -10.38 1.70 -2.45
C TRP A 42 -10.65 2.57 -1.21
N LYS A 43 -9.81 3.57 -0.93
CA LYS A 43 -10.01 4.51 0.16
C LYS A 43 -11.33 5.26 0.03
N ARG A 44 -11.65 5.77 -1.17
CA ARG A 44 -12.95 6.41 -1.46
C ARG A 44 -14.14 5.46 -1.29
N ASN A 45 -13.97 4.19 -1.64
CA ASN A 45 -15.00 3.16 -1.55
C ASN A 45 -15.03 2.43 -0.19
N GLY A 46 -14.31 2.92 0.82
CA GLY A 46 -14.27 2.30 2.16
C GLY A 46 -13.67 0.90 2.16
N TRP A 47 -12.62 0.68 1.39
CA TRP A 47 -11.87 -0.58 1.24
C TRP A 47 -12.72 -1.75 0.70
N LYS A 48 -13.65 -1.42 -0.21
CA LYS A 48 -14.50 -2.39 -0.90
C LYS A 48 -14.24 -2.37 -2.40
N THR A 49 -14.33 -3.54 -3.00
CA THR A 49 -14.30 -3.74 -4.45
C THR A 49 -15.63 -3.31 -5.08
N ALA A 50 -15.70 -3.22 -6.41
CA ALA A 50 -16.94 -2.93 -7.14
C ALA A 50 -18.08 -3.92 -6.81
N ALA A 51 -17.74 -5.16 -6.45
CA ALA A 51 -18.68 -6.18 -6.00
C ALA A 51 -19.13 -6.01 -4.54
N ARG A 52 -18.81 -4.88 -3.88
CA ARG A 52 -19.03 -4.58 -2.46
C ARG A 52 -18.37 -5.54 -1.47
N GLN A 53 -17.46 -6.39 -1.97
CA GLN A 53 -16.67 -7.29 -1.13
C GLN A 53 -15.43 -6.57 -0.59
N PRO A 54 -14.94 -6.93 0.60
CA PRO A 54 -13.68 -6.42 1.12
C PRO A 54 -12.55 -6.60 0.11
N VAL A 55 -11.70 -5.57 -0.05
CA VAL A 55 -10.51 -5.68 -0.87
C VAL A 55 -9.59 -6.75 -0.28
N LYS A 56 -9.02 -7.58 -1.15
CA LYS A 56 -8.05 -8.60 -0.73
C LYS A 56 -6.83 -7.91 -0.10
N ASN A 57 -6.45 -8.34 1.10
CA ASN A 57 -5.40 -7.72 1.91
C ASN A 57 -5.70 -6.27 2.35
N ALA A 58 -6.98 -5.89 2.52
CA ALA A 58 -7.36 -4.53 2.91
C ALA A 58 -6.57 -3.99 4.12
N GLU A 59 -6.37 -4.80 5.16
CA GLU A 59 -5.58 -4.41 6.34
C GLU A 59 -4.13 -4.04 6.00
N LEU A 60 -3.49 -4.79 5.11
CA LEU A 60 -2.12 -4.49 4.68
C LEU A 60 -2.07 -3.24 3.81
N TRP A 61 -3.06 -3.05 2.94
CA TRP A 61 -3.15 -1.83 2.14
C TRP A 61 -3.42 -0.59 3.00
N GLN A 62 -4.21 -0.70 4.06
CA GLN A 62 -4.41 0.36 5.05
C GLN A 62 -3.10 0.71 5.76
N ALA A 63 -2.39 -0.30 6.26
CA ALA A 63 -1.09 -0.10 6.91
C ALA A 63 -0.05 0.50 5.95
N LEU A 64 -0.07 0.11 4.67
CA LEU A 64 0.78 0.69 3.65
C LEU A 64 0.41 2.14 3.34
N ASP A 65 -0.87 2.47 3.23
CA ASP A 65 -1.34 3.86 3.03
C ASP A 65 -0.91 4.74 4.22
N GLU A 66 -1.04 4.25 5.44
CA GLU A 66 -0.59 4.96 6.64
C GLU A 66 0.92 5.17 6.65
N ALA A 67 1.71 4.13 6.33
CA ALA A 67 3.16 4.24 6.25
C ALA A 67 3.57 5.21 5.14
N ARG A 68 2.96 5.11 3.97
CA ARG A 68 3.14 6.05 2.86
C ARG A 68 2.73 7.46 3.26
N ASN A 69 1.64 7.70 3.99
CA ASN A 69 1.27 9.07 4.36
C ASN A 69 2.31 9.75 5.28
N ARG A 70 3.20 8.99 5.94
CA ARG A 70 4.32 9.54 6.72
C ARG A 70 5.56 9.88 5.88
N HIS A 71 5.72 9.31 4.69
CA HIS A 71 6.90 9.45 3.84
C HIS A 71 6.51 9.90 2.43
N GLN A 72 7.31 10.70 1.74
CA GLN A 72 6.99 11.08 0.37
C GLN A 72 7.45 9.97 -0.59
N VAL A 73 6.54 9.04 -0.89
CA VAL A 73 6.74 7.89 -1.81
C VAL A 73 6.12 8.15 -3.17
#